data_AF-A0A2M8FJ68-F1
#
_entry.id   AF-A0A2M8FJ68-F1
#
_cell.length_a   1.000
_cell.length_b   1.000
_cell.length_c   1.000
_cell.angle_alpha   90.00
_cell.angle_beta   90.00
_cell.angle_gamma   90.00
#
_symmetry.space_group_name_H-M   'P 1'
#
loop_
_entity.id
_entity.type
_entity.pdbx_description
1 polymer ?
#
loop_
_entity_poly.entity_id
_entity_poly.type
_entity_poly.pdbx_seq_one_letter_code
_entity_poly.pdbx_strand_id
1 'polypeptide(L)'
;ASGLLLERAQKAEEILKACASCPKNCLTDRTVNEPGKCLSGYLPIVSSYTAHFGEEPVLSGSNGAGNIFFGNCNLRCVFCQNFEISQNWKVEKDHEVSFARLAEIMLELQNRNCHNIGLVSPTHFSAQILKSIYLAVQKGLRLPIIYNTNGYDSVEMLKLYKDVADIYLPDFKYGNSEYGKQLS
;
A
#
# COMPACT_ATOMS: atom_id res chain seq x y z
N ALA A 1 -22.45 3.39 2.22
CA ALA A 1 -21.03 3.37 1.80
C ALA A 1 -20.06 3.50 2.98
N SER A 2 -20.11 4.58 3.78
CA SER A 2 -19.18 4.83 4.90
C SER A 2 -19.08 3.70 5.95
N GLY A 3 -20.22 3.14 6.38
CA GLY A 3 -20.23 2.07 7.39
C GLY A 3 -19.54 0.77 6.97
N LEU A 4 -19.65 0.39 5.69
CA LEU A 4 -19.00 -0.82 5.16
C LEU A 4 -17.48 -0.65 5.06
N LEU A 5 -17.01 0.54 4.70
CA LEU A 5 -15.58 0.85 4.66
C LEU A 5 -14.95 0.84 6.07
N LEU A 6 -15.67 1.34 7.08
CA LEU A 6 -15.25 1.24 8.47
C LEU A 6 -15.12 -0.21 8.94
N GLU A 7 -16.14 -1.03 8.67
CA GLU A 7 -16.12 -2.46 9.02
C GLU A 7 -14.94 -3.19 8.35
N ARG A 8 -14.69 -2.92 7.06
CA ARG A 8 -13.54 -3.47 6.33
C ARG A 8 -12.21 -3.04 6.95
N ALA A 9 -12.08 -1.76 7.32
CA ALA A 9 -10.87 -1.25 7.98
C ALA A 9 -10.63 -1.89 9.36
N GLN A 10 -11.68 -2.07 10.16
CA GLN A 10 -11.60 -2.75 11.46
C GLN A 10 -11.18 -4.22 11.30
N LYS A 11 -11.78 -4.95 10.36
CA LYS A 11 -11.38 -6.33 10.06
C LYS A 11 -9.93 -6.43 9.60
N ALA A 12 -9.50 -5.51 8.74
CA ALA A 12 -8.12 -5.47 8.29
C ALA A 12 -7.14 -5.17 9.43
N GLU A 13 -7.52 -4.32 10.38
CA GLU A 13 -6.71 -4.03 11.56
C GLU A 13 -6.58 -5.24 12.49
N GLU A 14 -7.63 -6.05 12.65
CA GLU A 14 -7.54 -7.31 13.42
C GLU A 14 -6.53 -8.30 12.80
N ILE A 15 -6.41 -8.34 11.47
CA ILE A 15 -5.39 -9.16 10.77
C ILE A 15 -3.96 -8.78 11.20
N LEU A 16 -3.71 -7.55 11.68
CA LEU A 16 -2.38 -7.12 12.12
C LEU A 16 -1.92 -7.76 13.43
N LYS A 17 -2.84 -8.26 14.28
CA LYS A 17 -2.49 -8.96 15.54
C LYS A 17 -1.79 -10.30 15.31
N ALA A 18 -2.08 -10.93 14.17
CA ALA A 18 -1.38 -12.11 13.67
C ALA A 18 -1.18 -11.94 12.17
N CYS A 19 -0.20 -11.11 11.80
CA CYS A 19 -0.07 -10.55 10.46
C CYS A 19 -0.16 -11.58 9.33
N ALA A 20 -1.28 -11.51 8.60
CA ALA A 20 -1.57 -12.26 7.37
C ALA A 20 -1.91 -11.33 6.17
N SER A 21 -1.42 -10.09 6.20
CA SER A 21 -1.68 -9.10 5.14
C SER A 21 -1.11 -9.49 3.76
N CYS A 22 -0.17 -10.43 3.72
CA CYS A 22 0.38 -11.00 2.49
C CYS A 22 0.70 -12.50 2.68
N PRO A 23 0.91 -13.26 1.59
CA PRO A 23 1.12 -14.71 1.66
C PRO A 23 2.42 -15.14 2.36
N LYS A 24 3.28 -14.20 2.83
CA LYS A 24 4.41 -14.53 3.71
C LYS A 24 3.97 -14.96 5.12
N ASN A 25 2.72 -14.65 5.51
CA ASN A 25 2.06 -15.05 6.77
C ASN A 25 3.04 -15.05 7.96
N CYS A 26 3.59 -13.89 8.31
CA CYS A 26 4.60 -13.83 9.36
C CYS A 26 4.01 -13.96 10.77
N LEU A 27 2.70 -13.79 10.95
CA LEU A 27 1.95 -13.98 12.20
C LEU A 27 2.43 -13.15 13.39
N THR A 28 3.32 -12.19 13.16
CA THR A 28 3.77 -11.19 14.14
C THR A 28 2.61 -10.29 14.54
N ASP A 29 2.64 -9.78 15.77
CA ASP A 29 1.67 -8.79 16.23
C ASP A 29 2.18 -7.39 15.90
N ARG A 30 1.74 -6.87 14.75
CA ARG A 30 2.12 -5.51 14.33
C ARG A 30 1.45 -4.44 15.18
N THR A 31 0.42 -4.74 15.98
CA THR A 31 -0.29 -3.74 16.79
C THR A 31 0.51 -3.31 18.01
N VAL A 32 1.43 -4.15 18.48
CA VAL A 32 2.44 -3.81 19.50
C VAL A 32 3.77 -3.34 18.89
N ASN A 33 3.72 -2.96 17.61
CA ASN A 33 4.85 -2.47 16.81
C ASN A 33 5.97 -3.50 16.56
N GLU A 34 5.65 -4.81 16.63
CA GLU A 34 6.58 -5.85 16.21
C GLU A 34 6.67 -5.88 14.67
N PRO A 35 7.87 -5.77 14.07
CA PRO A 35 8.01 -5.71 12.61
C PRO A 35 7.82 -7.09 11.96
N GLY A 36 7.09 -7.11 10.84
CA GLY A 36 6.98 -8.33 10.02
C GLY A 36 8.26 -8.65 9.23
N LYS A 37 8.21 -9.73 8.44
CA LYS A 37 9.29 -10.08 7.49
C LYS A 37 9.60 -8.97 6.48
N CYS A 38 8.63 -8.09 6.23
CA CYS A 38 8.81 -6.89 5.41
C CYS A 38 9.64 -5.79 6.10
N LEU A 39 9.90 -5.90 7.41
CA LEU A 39 10.57 -4.92 8.27
C LEU A 39 9.72 -3.68 8.58
N SER A 40 8.39 -3.81 8.57
CA SER A 40 7.45 -2.73 8.87
C SER A 40 6.56 -3.05 10.08
N GLY A 41 6.41 -2.07 10.98
CA GLY A 41 5.62 -2.14 12.22
C GLY A 41 4.15 -1.73 12.05
N TYR A 42 3.57 -1.08 13.06
CA TYR A 42 2.13 -0.73 13.07
C TYR A 42 1.78 0.36 12.06
N LEU A 43 2.57 1.44 12.05
CA LEU A 43 2.33 2.62 11.21
C LEU A 43 2.81 2.38 9.77
N PRO A 44 2.12 2.96 8.77
CA PRO A 44 2.59 2.95 7.40
C PRO A 44 3.84 3.83 7.24
N ILE A 45 4.70 3.45 6.30
CA ILE A 45 5.87 4.24 5.90
C ILE A 45 5.60 4.82 4.51
N VAL A 46 5.73 6.14 4.37
CA VAL A 46 5.60 6.83 3.08
C VAL A 46 6.94 7.43 2.71
N SER A 47 7.65 6.80 1.78
CA SER A 47 8.96 7.26 1.32
C SER A 47 8.83 8.57 0.52
N SER A 48 7.83 8.66 -0.34
CA SER A 48 7.51 9.89 -1.08
C SER A 48 6.08 9.87 -1.63
N TYR A 49 5.59 11.03 -2.07
CA TYR A 49 4.32 11.15 -2.79
C TYR A 49 4.37 12.30 -3.79
N THR A 50 3.75 12.13 -4.97
CA THR A 50 3.78 13.16 -6.01
C THR A 50 2.68 12.99 -7.05
N ALA A 51 2.41 14.04 -7.82
CA ALA A 51 1.74 13.93 -9.12
C ALA A 51 2.73 13.31 -10.11
N HIS A 52 2.59 12.01 -10.34
CA HIS A 52 3.49 11.20 -11.14
C HIS A 52 3.02 11.15 -12.59
N PHE A 53 3.89 11.56 -13.51
CA PHE A 53 3.61 11.60 -14.95
C PHE A 53 4.25 10.42 -15.72
N GLY A 54 5.06 9.62 -15.03
CA GLY A 54 5.63 8.38 -15.58
C GLY A 54 4.70 7.18 -15.39
N GLU A 55 4.97 6.12 -16.14
CA GLU A 55 4.24 4.85 -16.16
C GLU A 55 2.72 4.98 -16.46
N GLU A 56 2.16 3.94 -17.08
CA GLU A 56 0.80 3.83 -17.66
C GLU A 56 0.15 5.17 -18.07
N PRO A 57 0.37 5.67 -19.31
CA PRO A 57 -0.19 6.95 -19.78
C PRO A 57 -1.71 7.10 -19.62
N VAL A 58 -2.43 5.99 -19.63
CA VAL A 58 -3.89 5.94 -19.41
C VAL A 58 -4.30 6.29 -17.97
N LEU A 59 -3.41 6.07 -16.99
CA LEU A 59 -3.64 6.37 -15.58
C LEU A 59 -3.12 7.76 -15.21
N SER A 60 -1.96 8.16 -15.75
CA SER A 60 -1.32 9.44 -15.42
C SER A 60 -1.92 10.63 -16.17
N GLY A 61 -2.43 10.44 -17.39
CA GLY A 61 -3.13 11.48 -18.15
C GLY A 61 -2.40 12.82 -18.18
N SER A 62 -3.17 13.92 -18.11
CA SER A 62 -2.62 15.29 -18.13
C SER A 62 -2.21 15.86 -16.78
N ASN A 63 -2.71 15.30 -15.67
CA ASN A 63 -2.57 15.89 -14.33
C ASN A 63 -1.74 15.00 -13.37
N GLY A 64 -1.24 13.87 -13.87
CA GLY A 64 -0.50 12.88 -13.10
C GLY A 64 -1.40 11.91 -12.33
N ALA A 65 -0.84 10.74 -12.06
CA ALA A 65 -1.33 9.81 -11.05
C ALA A 65 -0.83 10.28 -9.68
N GLY A 66 -1.72 10.36 -8.69
CA GLY A 66 -1.34 10.78 -7.34
C GLY A 66 -0.63 9.65 -6.61
N ASN A 67 0.61 9.34 -6.98
CA ASN A 67 1.33 8.20 -6.46
C ASN A 67 1.85 8.47 -5.05
N ILE A 68 1.65 7.48 -4.19
CA ILE A 68 2.20 7.37 -2.84
C ILE A 68 3.10 6.13 -2.84
N PHE A 69 4.40 6.36 -2.68
CA PHE A 69 5.42 5.31 -2.65
C PHE A 69 5.63 4.85 -1.21
N PHE A 70 5.22 3.61 -0.94
CA PHE A 70 5.39 3.02 0.39
C PHE A 70 6.82 2.50 0.57
N GLY A 71 7.38 2.76 1.74
CA GLY A 71 8.69 2.23 2.14
C GLY A 71 8.63 0.75 2.50
N ASN A 72 9.77 0.08 2.39
CA ASN A 72 9.91 -1.38 2.50
C ASN A 72 9.04 -2.15 1.49
N CYS A 73 9.13 -3.48 1.50
CA CYS A 73 8.30 -4.35 0.65
C CYS A 73 8.11 -5.74 1.28
N ASN A 74 7.11 -6.50 0.84
CA ASN A 74 6.95 -7.92 1.17
C ASN A 74 7.85 -8.85 0.32
N LEU A 75 8.49 -8.33 -0.72
CA LEU A 75 9.46 -9.02 -1.59
C LEU A 75 10.83 -8.34 -1.56
N ARG A 76 11.85 -9.00 -2.10
CA ARG A 76 13.25 -8.54 -2.21
C ARG A 76 13.81 -8.86 -3.60
N CYS A 77 13.08 -8.47 -4.65
CA CYS A 77 13.45 -8.78 -6.03
C CYS A 77 14.87 -8.29 -6.37
N VAL A 78 15.70 -9.15 -6.96
CA VAL A 78 17.08 -8.80 -7.35
C VAL A 78 17.18 -7.70 -8.41
N PHE A 79 16.10 -7.43 -9.14
CA PHE A 79 15.97 -6.40 -10.17
C PHE A 79 15.05 -5.24 -9.75
N CYS A 80 14.84 -5.03 -8.44
CA CYS A 80 13.89 -4.02 -7.96
C CYS A 80 14.27 -2.60 -8.42
N GLN A 81 13.41 -1.96 -9.24
CA GLN A 81 13.59 -0.56 -9.66
C GLN A 81 13.51 0.41 -8.47
N ASN A 82 12.68 0.09 -7.47
CA ASN A 82 12.52 0.86 -6.23
C ASN A 82 13.40 0.31 -5.09
N PHE A 83 14.58 -0.23 -5.40
CA PHE A 83 15.46 -0.85 -4.39
C PHE A 83 15.76 0.08 -3.22
N GLU A 84 16.04 1.35 -3.51
CA GLU A 84 16.41 2.37 -2.52
C GLU A 84 15.36 2.54 -1.41
N ILE A 85 14.08 2.40 -1.74
CA ILE A 85 12.97 2.59 -0.80
C ILE A 85 12.37 1.26 -0.33
N SER A 86 12.51 0.18 -1.09
CA SER A 86 11.91 -1.13 -0.75
C SER A 86 12.78 -2.00 0.15
N GLN A 87 14.10 -1.75 0.21
CA GLN A 87 15.05 -2.59 0.94
C GLN A 87 15.93 -1.81 1.94
N ASN A 88 15.72 -0.50 2.11
CA ASN A 88 16.50 0.34 3.02
C ASN A 88 15.74 0.66 4.32
N TRP A 89 15.36 -0.38 5.06
CA TRP A 89 14.54 -0.24 6.28
C TRP A 89 15.14 0.71 7.33
N LYS A 90 16.48 0.84 7.37
CA LYS A 90 17.18 1.71 8.34
C LYS A 90 16.88 3.18 8.13
N VAL A 91 16.67 3.58 6.88
CA VAL A 91 16.27 4.95 6.50
C VAL A 91 14.75 5.05 6.54
N GLU A 92 14.06 4.08 5.94
CA GLU A 92 12.61 4.12 5.75
C GLU A 92 11.81 4.10 7.06
N LYS A 93 12.34 3.52 8.15
CA LYS A 93 11.70 3.60 9.48
C LYS A 93 11.49 5.03 9.97
N ASP A 94 12.28 5.99 9.49
CA ASP A 94 12.18 7.41 9.89
C ASP A 94 11.09 8.15 9.08
N HIS A 95 10.48 7.48 8.10
CA HIS A 95 9.37 7.99 7.28
C HIS A 95 8.01 7.39 7.69
N GLU A 96 7.89 6.86 8.92
CA GLU A 96 6.60 6.46 9.48
C GLU A 96 5.64 7.66 9.58
N VAL A 97 4.41 7.44 9.14
CA VAL A 97 3.35 8.45 9.19
C VAL A 97 2.13 7.92 9.93
N SER A 98 1.41 8.80 10.61
CA SER A 98 0.12 8.43 11.22
C SER A 98 -0.92 8.09 10.14
N PHE A 99 -1.96 7.34 10.51
CA PHE A 99 -3.08 7.06 9.59
C PHE A 99 -3.75 8.34 9.08
N ALA A 100 -3.86 9.35 9.95
CA ALA A 100 -4.41 10.66 9.61
C ALA A 100 -3.51 11.40 8.62
N ARG A 101 -2.19 11.32 8.78
CA ARG A 101 -1.24 11.94 7.84
C ARG A 101 -1.30 11.27 6.47
N LEU A 102 -1.36 9.95 6.40
CA LEU A 102 -1.54 9.25 5.13
C LEU A 102 -2.87 9.65 4.45
N ALA A 103 -3.95 9.83 5.22
CA ALA A 103 -5.22 10.33 4.71
C ALA A 103 -5.12 11.77 4.16
N GLU A 104 -4.36 12.64 4.84
CA GLU A 104 -4.07 14.00 4.37
C GLU A 104 -3.25 14.02 3.08
N ILE A 105 -2.25 13.14 2.96
CA ILE A 105 -1.46 12.99 1.72
C ILE A 105 -2.38 12.66 0.52
N MET A 106 -3.37 11.77 0.70
CA MET A 106 -4.34 11.48 -0.36
C MET A 106 -5.16 12.72 -0.76
N LEU A 107 -5.58 13.52 0.22
CA LEU A 107 -6.33 14.76 -0.02
C LEU A 107 -5.46 15.85 -0.65
N GLU A 108 -4.17 15.94 -0.29
CA GLU A 108 -3.21 16.85 -0.92
C GLU A 108 -3.05 16.53 -2.41
N LEU A 109 -2.90 15.25 -2.76
CA LEU A 109 -2.83 14.79 -4.15
C LEU A 109 -4.13 15.08 -4.91
N GLN A 110 -5.28 14.89 -4.25
CA GLN A 110 -6.58 15.31 -4.81
C GLN A 110 -6.67 16.81 -5.06
N ASN A 111 -6.21 17.63 -4.12
CA ASN A 111 -6.24 19.10 -4.24
C ASN A 111 -5.23 19.61 -5.29
N ARG A 112 -4.22 18.81 -5.62
CA ARG A 112 -3.33 19.02 -6.77
C ARG A 112 -3.95 18.60 -8.11
N ASN A 113 -5.22 18.20 -8.13
CA ASN A 113 -5.97 17.74 -9.31
C ASN A 113 -5.41 16.49 -9.98
N CYS A 114 -4.71 15.62 -9.23
CA CYS A 114 -4.31 14.30 -9.75
C CYS A 114 -5.55 13.50 -10.19
N HIS A 115 -5.40 12.61 -11.16
CA HIS A 115 -6.54 11.84 -11.68
C HIS A 115 -7.01 10.72 -10.75
N ASN A 116 -6.13 10.28 -9.85
CA ASN A 116 -6.33 9.14 -8.96
C ASN A 116 -5.36 9.20 -7.77
N ILE A 117 -5.54 8.29 -6.82
CA ILE A 117 -4.54 7.98 -5.79
C ILE A 117 -3.91 6.63 -6.12
N GLY A 118 -2.63 6.65 -6.48
CA GLY A 118 -1.84 5.46 -6.77
C GLY A 118 -1.12 4.97 -5.53
N LEU A 119 -1.52 3.80 -5.03
CA LEU A 119 -0.87 3.14 -3.90
C LEU A 119 0.22 2.21 -4.45
N VAL A 120 1.49 2.59 -4.33
CA VAL A 120 2.62 1.86 -4.94
C VAL A 120 3.30 0.97 -3.90
N SER A 121 3.28 -0.35 -4.12
CA SER A 121 3.65 -1.39 -3.14
C SER A 121 2.79 -1.40 -1.86
N PRO A 122 1.45 -1.45 -1.97
CA PRO A 122 0.54 -1.36 -0.83
C PRO A 122 0.47 -2.64 0.00
N THR A 123 0.91 -3.78 -0.54
CA THR A 123 0.61 -5.12 -0.02
C THR A 123 0.87 -5.30 1.48
N HIS A 124 2.07 -4.94 1.95
CA HIS A 124 2.44 -5.05 3.37
C HIS A 124 1.84 -3.96 4.25
N PHE A 125 1.25 -2.91 3.69
CA PHE A 125 0.52 -1.88 4.43
C PHE A 125 -0.97 -1.89 4.14
N SER A 126 -1.49 -2.94 3.50
CA SER A 126 -2.86 -2.97 2.99
C SER A 126 -3.90 -2.74 4.10
N ALA A 127 -3.67 -3.23 5.31
CA ALA A 127 -4.56 -2.95 6.45
C ALA A 127 -4.50 -1.49 6.90
N GLN A 128 -3.30 -0.95 7.07
CA GLN A 128 -3.06 0.44 7.46
C GLN A 128 -3.65 1.43 6.46
N ILE A 129 -3.43 1.16 5.17
CA ILE A 129 -3.94 1.97 4.07
C ILE A 129 -5.47 2.02 4.09
N LEU A 130 -6.14 0.89 4.35
CA LEU A 130 -7.60 0.82 4.37
C LEU A 130 -8.20 1.72 5.47
N LYS A 131 -7.55 1.76 6.64
CA LYS A 131 -7.89 2.69 7.73
C LYS A 131 -7.67 4.15 7.32
N SER A 132 -6.58 4.46 6.62
CA SER A 132 -6.33 5.81 6.10
C SER A 132 -7.30 6.22 4.98
N ILE A 133 -7.70 5.32 4.08
CA ILE A 133 -8.73 5.59 3.06
C ILE A 133 -10.05 5.94 3.75
N TYR A 134 -10.45 5.19 4.77
CA TYR A 134 -11.65 5.53 5.55
C TYR A 134 -11.59 6.96 6.08
N LEU A 135 -10.48 7.35 6.72
CA LEU A 135 -10.28 8.71 7.23
C LEU A 135 -10.31 9.77 6.12
N ALA A 136 -9.70 9.48 4.97
CA ALA A 136 -9.66 10.40 3.83
C ALA A 136 -11.06 10.60 3.22
N VAL A 137 -11.85 9.52 3.10
CA VAL A 137 -13.24 9.57 2.62
C VAL A 137 -14.12 10.40 3.56
N GLN A 138 -13.96 10.29 4.89
CA GLN A 138 -14.67 11.17 5.84
C GLN A 138 -14.36 12.65 5.61
N LYS A 139 -13.16 12.95 5.10
CA LYS A 139 -12.67 14.29 4.79
C LYS A 139 -12.88 14.70 3.32
N GLY A 140 -13.62 13.91 2.52
CA GLY A 140 -13.99 14.27 1.15
C GLY A 140 -13.06 13.77 0.05
N LEU A 141 -12.27 12.71 0.30
CA LEU A 141 -11.60 11.97 -0.77
C LEU A 141 -12.64 11.34 -1.70
N ARG A 142 -12.50 11.60 -2.99
CA ARG A 142 -13.41 11.15 -4.06
C ARG A 142 -12.68 10.63 -5.30
N LEU A 143 -11.35 10.73 -5.34
CA LEU A 143 -10.58 10.22 -6.46
C LEU A 143 -10.56 8.69 -6.46
N PRO A 144 -10.48 8.07 -7.66
CA PRO A 144 -10.28 6.64 -7.79
C PRO A 144 -8.99 6.18 -7.10
N ILE A 145 -9.02 4.96 -6.54
CA ILE A 145 -7.86 4.33 -5.92
C ILE A 145 -7.27 3.28 -6.87
N ILE A 146 -5.97 3.39 -7.13
CA ILE A 146 -5.19 2.42 -7.88
C ILE A 146 -4.35 1.60 -6.90
N TYR A 147 -4.51 0.29 -6.94
CA TYR A 147 -3.76 -0.67 -6.15
C TYR A 147 -2.61 -1.25 -6.98
N ASN A 148 -1.46 -0.57 -6.97
CA ASN A 148 -0.27 -0.94 -7.74
C ASN A 148 0.63 -1.88 -6.91
N THR A 149 0.51 -3.17 -7.19
CA THR A 149 1.04 -4.26 -6.35
C THR A 149 2.02 -5.15 -7.13
N ASN A 150 2.90 -5.85 -6.42
CA ASN A 150 3.71 -6.94 -6.99
C ASN A 150 2.92 -8.26 -7.19
N GLY A 151 1.63 -8.28 -6.85
CA GLY A 151 0.74 -9.42 -7.02
C GLY A 151 0.89 -10.52 -5.97
N TYR A 152 1.82 -10.38 -5.01
CA TYR A 152 1.98 -11.31 -3.89
C TYR A 152 1.10 -10.90 -2.70
N ASP A 153 -0.21 -10.76 -2.95
CA ASP A 153 -1.21 -10.23 -2.04
C ASP A 153 -2.02 -11.33 -1.34
N SER A 154 -2.50 -11.03 -0.13
CA SER A 154 -3.41 -11.93 0.59
C SER A 154 -4.81 -11.89 -0.03
N VAL A 155 -5.37 -13.06 -0.34
CA VAL A 155 -6.75 -13.18 -0.85
C VAL A 155 -7.77 -12.58 0.12
N GLU A 156 -7.54 -12.72 1.43
CA GLU A 156 -8.39 -12.13 2.46
C GLU A 156 -8.35 -10.59 2.40
N MET A 157 -7.15 -10.01 2.28
CA MET A 157 -7.00 -8.56 2.09
C MET A 157 -7.67 -8.08 0.80
N LEU A 158 -7.50 -8.79 -0.32
CA LEU A 158 -8.14 -8.43 -1.59
C LEU A 158 -9.67 -8.42 -1.48
N LYS A 159 -10.27 -9.35 -0.71
CA LYS A 159 -11.72 -9.33 -0.44
C LYS A 159 -12.17 -8.08 0.33
N LEU A 160 -11.33 -7.57 1.25
CA LEU A 160 -11.59 -6.33 1.98
C LEU A 160 -11.43 -5.09 1.10
N TYR A 161 -10.59 -5.16 0.07
CA TYR A 161 -10.41 -4.11 -0.93
C TYR A 161 -11.45 -4.13 -2.06
N LYS A 162 -12.33 -5.15 -2.10
CA LYS A 162 -13.44 -5.20 -3.05
C LYS A 162 -14.29 -3.93 -2.91
N ASP A 163 -14.52 -3.23 -4.02
CA ASP A 163 -15.23 -1.95 -4.09
C ASP A 163 -14.56 -0.81 -3.30
N VAL A 164 -13.26 -0.92 -3.01
CA VAL A 164 -12.42 0.15 -2.44
C VAL A 164 -11.33 0.55 -3.41
N ALA A 165 -10.61 -0.42 -3.98
CA ALA A 165 -9.75 -0.18 -5.13
C ALA A 165 -10.56 -0.26 -6.42
N ASP A 166 -10.44 0.78 -7.25
CA ASP A 166 -11.11 0.88 -8.55
C ASP A 166 -10.30 0.17 -9.64
N ILE A 167 -8.98 0.23 -9.55
CA ILE A 167 -8.06 -0.36 -10.52
C ILE A 167 -7.01 -1.18 -9.75
N TYR A 168 -6.83 -2.43 -10.13
CA TYR A 168 -5.73 -3.27 -9.67
C TYR A 168 -4.67 -3.30 -10.77
N LEU A 169 -3.44 -2.92 -10.43
CA LEU A 169 -2.30 -2.92 -11.33
C LEU A 169 -1.25 -3.88 -10.78
N PRO A 170 -1.38 -5.20 -11.05
CA PRO A 170 -0.43 -6.19 -10.59
C PRO A 170 0.77 -6.30 -11.55
N ASP A 171 1.96 -6.03 -11.02
CA ASP A 171 3.23 -6.25 -11.67
C ASP A 171 3.76 -7.64 -11.28
N PHE A 172 3.35 -8.63 -12.06
CA PHE A 172 3.67 -10.04 -11.85
C PHE A 172 5.16 -10.33 -12.05
N LYS A 173 5.82 -10.81 -11.00
CA LYS A 173 7.28 -10.98 -10.98
C LYS A 173 7.79 -12.33 -11.48
N TYR A 174 7.15 -13.44 -11.09
CA TYR A 174 7.65 -14.79 -11.37
C TYR A 174 6.53 -15.81 -11.58
N GLY A 175 6.62 -16.57 -12.68
CA GLY A 175 5.75 -17.73 -12.95
C GLY A 175 6.26 -19.07 -12.40
N ASN A 176 7.48 -19.11 -11.88
CA ASN A 176 8.09 -20.31 -11.30
C ASN A 176 8.40 -20.09 -9.82
N SER A 177 7.95 -21.00 -8.95
CA SER A 177 8.10 -20.86 -7.50
C SER A 177 9.54 -20.94 -7.01
N GLU A 178 10.38 -21.75 -7.66
CA GLU A 178 11.80 -21.88 -7.32
C GLU A 178 12.54 -20.57 -7.59
N TYR A 179 12.36 -19.99 -8.78
CA TYR A 179 12.94 -18.69 -9.12
C TYR A 179 12.36 -17.56 -8.27
N GLY A 180 11.06 -17.57 -8.00
CA GLY A 180 10.46 -16.61 -7.07
C GLY A 180 11.10 -16.66 -5.68
N LYS A 181 11.35 -17.85 -5.14
CA LYS A 181 12.01 -18.01 -3.84
C LYS A 181 13.49 -17.60 -3.86
N GLN A 182 14.19 -17.85 -4.96
CA GLN A 182 15.62 -17.56 -5.06
C GLN A 182 15.90 -16.07 -5.33
N LEU A 183 15.06 -15.43 -6.13
CA LEU A 183 15.29 -14.09 -6.68
C LEU A 183 14.42 -13.01 -6.03
N SER A 184 13.60 -13.33 -5.01
CA SER A 184 12.75 -12.34 -4.29
C SER A 184 12.42 -12.64 -2.83
#